data_AF-A0AAU5NWH6-F1
#
_entry.id   AF-A0AAU5NWH6-F1
#
_cell.length_a   1.000
_cell.length_b   1.000
_cell.length_c   1.000
_cell.angle_alpha   90.00
_cell.angle_beta   90.00
_cell.angle_gamma   90.00
#
_symmetry.space_group_name_H-M   'P 1'
#
loop_
_entity.id
_entity.type
_entity.pdbx_description
1 polymer ?
#
loop_
_entity_poly.entity_id
_entity_poly.type
_entity_poly.pdbx_seq_one_letter_code
_entity_poly.pdbx_strand_id
1 'polypeptide(L)'
;MPMPTWEGLEAELNGKPLKNFQLSDYGFPAIYSTLVASSDQFLKKNPEVAKKFLAAVDKGYRYAAEHPDQAADLLISANKSVLTNTKLVKESEQLLAKEYYKGADGAIGTQSAARWQAFADFEYKAGLLVDANGKKLTATPKASTFFTDAYLPDAK
;
A
#
# COMPACT_ATOMS: atom_id res chain seq x y z
N MET A 1 0.77 8.29 13.54
CA MET A 1 1.63 7.19 14.02
C MET A 1 2.84 7.14 13.10
N PRO A 2 4.07 7.08 13.61
CA PRO A 2 5.25 6.95 12.76
C PRO A 2 5.13 5.68 11.90
N MET A 3 5.49 5.74 10.62
CA MET A 3 5.54 4.54 9.80
C MET A 3 6.75 3.72 10.25
N PRO A 4 6.57 2.45 10.62
CA PRO A 4 7.67 1.64 11.13
C PRO A 4 8.78 1.48 10.09
N THR A 5 8.42 1.48 8.81
CA THR A 5 9.35 1.34 7.69
C THR A 5 10.20 2.57 7.42
N TRP A 6 9.91 3.72 8.05
CA TRP A 6 10.69 4.94 7.84
C TRP A 6 11.00 5.66 9.15
N GLU A 7 10.02 6.31 9.78
CA GLU A 7 10.25 7.07 11.02
C GLU A 7 10.66 6.15 12.18
N GLY A 8 10.17 4.90 12.20
CA GLY A 8 10.63 3.89 13.17
C GLY A 8 12.13 3.59 13.03
N LEU A 9 12.55 3.20 11.81
CA LEU A 9 13.95 2.93 11.50
C LEU A 9 14.85 4.17 11.71
N GLU A 10 14.40 5.34 11.28
CA GLU A 10 15.16 6.59 11.47
C GLU A 10 15.40 6.86 12.95
N ALA A 11 14.39 6.66 13.78
CA ALA A 11 14.50 6.87 15.21
C ALA A 11 15.47 5.86 15.87
N GLU A 12 15.46 4.60 15.44
CA GLU A 12 16.43 3.58 15.86
C GLU A 12 17.86 3.94 15.44
N LEU A 13 18.05 4.35 14.18
CA LEU A 13 19.35 4.78 13.64
C LEU A 13 19.93 6.00 14.40
N ASN A 14 19.05 6.84 14.93
CA ASN A 14 19.41 8.01 15.72
C ASN A 14 19.49 7.73 17.24
N GLY A 15 19.39 6.47 17.67
CA GLY A 15 19.47 6.08 19.09
C GLY A 15 18.29 6.57 19.94
N LYS A 16 17.13 6.82 19.32
CA LYS A 16 15.90 7.31 19.94
C LYS A 16 14.73 6.36 19.65
N PRO A 17 14.78 5.09 20.07
CA PRO A 17 13.77 4.10 19.71
C PRO A 17 12.36 4.56 20.13
N LEU A 18 11.40 4.40 19.22
CA LEU A 18 10.01 4.77 19.46
C LEU A 18 9.24 3.60 20.08
N LYS A 19 8.25 3.93 20.91
CA LYS A 19 7.26 2.95 21.35
C LYS A 19 6.12 2.93 20.33
N ASN A 20 5.97 1.80 19.64
CA ASN A 20 4.93 1.59 18.64
C ASN A 20 3.72 0.86 19.26
N PHE A 21 2.52 1.23 18.80
CA PHE A 21 1.27 0.57 19.16
C PHE A 21 0.62 0.08 17.88
N GLN A 22 0.37 -1.22 17.75
CA GLN A 22 -0.31 -1.71 16.55
C GLN A 22 -1.79 -1.39 16.66
N LEU A 23 -2.35 -0.67 15.69
CA LEU A 23 -3.76 -0.28 15.71
C LEU A 23 -4.70 -1.50 15.76
N SER A 24 -4.27 -2.62 15.20
CA SER A 24 -4.98 -3.90 15.27
C SER A 24 -5.20 -4.41 16.70
N ASP A 25 -4.28 -4.10 17.62
CA ASP A 25 -4.41 -4.48 19.03
C ASP A 25 -5.54 -3.69 19.72
N TYR A 26 -6.02 -2.62 19.08
CA TYR A 26 -7.08 -1.73 19.56
C TYR A 26 -8.34 -1.77 18.68
N GLY A 27 -8.51 -2.84 17.90
CA GLY A 27 -9.74 -3.08 17.12
C GLY A 27 -9.80 -2.37 15.78
N PHE A 28 -8.72 -1.70 15.35
CA PHE A 28 -8.63 -1.17 13.98
C PHE A 28 -8.31 -2.31 13.00
N PRO A 29 -9.07 -2.49 11.91
CA PRO A 29 -8.82 -3.58 10.98
C PRO A 29 -7.53 -3.37 10.18
N ALA A 30 -6.99 -4.45 9.62
CA ALA A 30 -5.90 -4.34 8.64
C ALA A 30 -6.40 -3.58 7.39
N ILE A 31 -5.62 -2.61 6.92
CA ILE A 31 -5.96 -1.78 5.75
C ILE A 31 -4.88 -1.89 4.66
N TYR A 32 -5.22 -1.46 3.44
CA TYR A 32 -4.24 -1.13 2.42
C TYR A 32 -3.84 0.33 2.58
N SER A 33 -2.63 0.59 3.09
CA SER A 33 -2.15 1.96 3.35
C SER A 33 -1.73 2.72 2.09
N THR A 34 -1.42 2.02 1.00
CA THR A 34 -0.97 2.60 -0.27
C THR A 34 -1.55 1.80 -1.43
N LEU A 35 -2.06 2.51 -2.43
CA LEU A 35 -2.81 1.94 -3.55
C LEU A 35 -2.50 2.70 -4.85
N VAL A 36 -2.61 2.00 -5.97
CA VAL A 36 -2.75 2.63 -7.29
C VAL A 36 -4.24 2.81 -7.56
N ALA A 37 -4.68 4.05 -7.77
CA ALA A 37 -6.07 4.38 -8.04
C ALA A 37 -6.27 4.85 -9.48
N SER A 38 -7.43 4.54 -10.05
CA SER A 38 -7.86 5.05 -11.36
C SER A 38 -9.38 5.26 -11.35
N SER A 39 -9.88 6.04 -12.30
CA SER A 39 -11.33 6.20 -12.46
C SER A 39 -11.92 5.09 -13.31
N ASP A 40 -13.16 4.69 -13.01
CA ASP A 40 -13.92 3.75 -13.84
C ASP A 40 -13.97 4.18 -15.31
N GLN A 41 -14.07 5.49 -15.55
CA GLN A 41 -14.12 6.03 -16.91
C GLN A 41 -12.80 5.75 -17.66
N PHE A 42 -11.65 5.95 -17.02
CA PHE A 42 -10.36 5.68 -17.64
C PHE A 42 -10.18 4.19 -17.90
N LEU A 43 -10.48 3.34 -16.90
CA LEU A 43 -10.33 1.89 -16.99
C LEU A 43 -11.21 1.27 -18.08
N LYS A 44 -12.44 1.78 -18.28
CA LYS A 44 -13.34 1.34 -19.36
C LYS A 44 -12.86 1.79 -20.74
N LYS A 45 -12.33 3.02 -20.85
CA LYS A 45 -11.87 3.57 -22.14
C LYS A 45 -10.50 3.02 -22.55
N ASN A 46 -9.63 2.70 -21.60
CA ASN A 46 -8.21 2.36 -21.84
C ASN A 46 -7.78 1.07 -21.12
N PRO A 47 -8.50 -0.06 -21.25
CA PRO A 47 -8.21 -1.27 -20.49
C PRO A 47 -6.82 -1.83 -20.76
N GLU A 48 -6.36 -1.78 -22.01
CA GLU A 48 -5.04 -2.28 -22.40
C GLU A 48 -3.89 -1.39 -21.89
N VAL A 49 -4.12 -0.09 -21.75
CA VAL A 49 -3.14 0.82 -21.14
C VAL A 49 -3.03 0.51 -19.64
N ALA A 50 -4.15 0.30 -18.95
CA ALA A 50 -4.16 -0.06 -17.53
C ALA A 50 -3.41 -1.38 -17.28
N LYS A 51 -3.67 -2.43 -18.09
CA LYS A 51 -2.94 -3.71 -18.00
C LYS A 51 -1.44 -3.53 -18.22
N LYS A 52 -1.04 -2.79 -19.27
CA LYS A 52 0.39 -2.54 -19.57
C LYS A 52 1.07 -1.76 -18.45
N PHE A 53 0.39 -0.77 -17.88
CA PHE A 53 0.90 0.00 -16.75
C PHE A 53 1.12 -0.90 -15.53
N LEU A 54 0.10 -1.67 -15.13
CA LEU A 54 0.21 -2.57 -13.98
C LEU A 54 1.23 -3.70 -14.20
N ALA A 55 1.40 -4.19 -15.44
CA ALA A 55 2.48 -5.12 -15.76
C ALA A 55 3.88 -4.51 -15.62
N ALA A 56 4.04 -3.21 -15.88
CA ALA A 56 5.30 -2.51 -15.64
C ALA A 56 5.54 -2.26 -14.14
N VAL A 57 4.48 -1.89 -13.40
CA VAL A 57 4.52 -1.71 -11.95
C VAL A 57 4.87 -3.03 -11.24
N ASP A 58 4.22 -4.14 -11.59
CA ASP A 58 4.52 -5.48 -11.06
C ASP A 58 5.99 -5.84 -11.28
N LYS A 59 6.53 -5.64 -12.49
CA LYS A 59 7.97 -5.86 -12.77
C LYS A 59 8.87 -5.01 -11.88
N GLY A 60 8.53 -3.76 -11.65
CA GLY A 60 9.29 -2.85 -10.78
C GLY A 60 9.31 -3.33 -9.34
N TYR A 61 8.16 -3.69 -8.77
CA TYR A 61 8.07 -4.20 -7.41
C TYR A 61 8.71 -5.59 -7.25
N ARG A 62 8.63 -6.47 -8.25
CA ARG A 62 9.37 -7.74 -8.24
C ARG A 62 10.86 -7.51 -8.21
N TYR A 63 11.36 -6.63 -9.09
CA TYR A 63 12.77 -6.25 -9.10
C TYR A 63 13.19 -5.68 -7.74
N ALA A 64 12.42 -4.76 -7.17
CA ALA A 64 12.71 -4.18 -5.87
C ALA A 64 12.71 -5.21 -4.73
N ALA A 65 11.77 -6.15 -4.75
CA ALA A 65 11.71 -7.23 -3.78
C ALA A 65 12.90 -8.21 -3.88
N GLU A 66 13.46 -8.40 -5.08
CA GLU A 66 14.59 -9.31 -5.34
C GLU A 66 15.96 -8.62 -5.21
N HIS A 67 15.99 -7.29 -5.40
CA HIS A 67 17.19 -6.47 -5.46
C HIS A 67 17.01 -5.16 -4.67
N PRO A 68 16.73 -5.22 -3.36
CA PRO A 68 16.37 -4.04 -2.56
C PRO A 68 17.49 -2.99 -2.53
N ASP A 69 18.76 -3.39 -2.47
CA ASP A 69 19.87 -2.45 -2.45
C ASP A 69 19.98 -1.66 -3.77
N GLN A 70 19.84 -2.35 -4.90
CA GLN A 70 19.84 -1.70 -6.22
C GLN A 70 18.59 -0.82 -6.41
N ALA A 71 17.43 -1.24 -5.92
CA ALA A 71 16.22 -0.44 -5.96
C ALA A 71 16.35 0.86 -5.13
N ALA A 72 16.93 0.77 -3.93
CA ALA A 72 17.25 1.93 -3.11
C ALA A 72 18.23 2.88 -3.82
N ASP A 73 19.27 2.35 -4.47
CA ASP A 73 20.24 3.16 -5.22
C ASP A 73 19.60 3.89 -6.41
N LEU A 74 18.65 3.25 -7.12
CA LEU A 74 17.85 3.89 -8.16
C LEU A 74 16.98 5.02 -7.58
N LEU A 75 16.32 4.78 -6.45
CA LEU A 75 15.46 5.76 -5.78
C LEU A 75 16.26 6.98 -5.30
N ILE A 76 17.41 6.77 -4.64
CA ILE A 76 18.33 7.83 -4.22
C ILE A 76 18.82 8.62 -5.42
N SER A 77 19.22 7.93 -6.49
CA SER A 77 19.78 8.56 -7.69
C SER A 77 18.77 9.49 -8.38
N ALA A 78 17.49 9.13 -8.38
CA ALA A 78 16.41 9.93 -8.93
C ALA A 78 16.01 11.13 -8.03
N ASN A 79 16.31 11.07 -6.71
CA ASN A 79 15.80 12.02 -5.71
C ASN A 79 16.91 12.59 -4.80
N LYS A 80 18.11 12.81 -5.35
CA LYS A 80 19.32 13.19 -4.58
C LYS A 80 19.17 14.42 -3.69
N SER A 81 18.27 15.35 -4.05
CA SER A 81 18.05 16.58 -3.28
C SER A 81 17.28 16.36 -1.97
N VAL A 82 16.54 15.26 -1.84
CA VAL A 82 15.65 15.01 -0.70
C VAL A 82 15.98 13.72 0.05
N LEU A 83 16.53 12.71 -0.62
CA LEU A 83 16.93 11.44 0.00
C LEU A 83 18.41 11.44 0.40
N THR A 84 18.75 12.30 1.37
CA THR A 84 20.16 12.51 1.78
C THR A 84 20.65 11.46 2.79
N ASN A 85 19.76 10.87 3.58
CA ASN A 85 20.10 9.76 4.48
C ASN A 85 20.01 8.42 3.71
N THR A 86 21.04 8.10 2.95
CA THR A 86 21.07 6.91 2.08
C THR A 86 21.01 5.60 2.86
N LYS A 87 21.54 5.56 4.09
CA LYS A 87 21.45 4.39 4.97
C LYS A 87 20.00 4.09 5.33
N LEU A 88 19.23 5.10 5.74
CA LEU A 88 17.81 4.95 6.04
C LEU A 88 17.03 4.44 4.81
N VAL A 89 17.29 5.00 3.62
CA VAL A 89 16.60 4.55 2.40
C VAL A 89 16.86 3.07 2.13
N LYS A 90 18.12 2.61 2.25
CA LYS A 90 18.49 1.21 2.00
C LYS A 90 17.85 0.27 3.02
N GLU A 91 17.92 0.59 4.32
CA GLU A 91 17.31 -0.24 5.36
C GLU A 91 15.77 -0.29 5.23
N SER A 92 15.15 0.84 4.87
CA SER A 92 13.71 0.89 4.56
C SER A 92 13.36 -0.01 3.37
N GLU A 93 14.11 0.05 2.28
CA GLU A 93 13.83 -0.74 1.08
C GLU A 93 14.00 -2.25 1.35
N GLN A 94 15.03 -2.63 2.11
CA GLN A 94 15.23 -4.01 2.54
C GLN A 94 14.05 -4.53 3.39
N LEU A 95 13.55 -3.70 4.32
CA LEU A 95 12.39 -4.04 5.13
C LEU A 95 11.11 -4.17 4.30
N LEU A 96 10.88 -3.24 3.37
CA LEU A 96 9.73 -3.26 2.44
C LEU A 96 9.75 -4.49 1.54
N ALA A 97 10.90 -4.81 0.96
CA ALA A 97 11.10 -6.00 0.13
C ALA A 97 10.81 -7.30 0.89
N LYS A 98 11.22 -7.36 2.17
CA LYS A 98 11.05 -8.54 3.01
C LYS A 98 9.61 -8.76 3.46
N GLU A 99 8.90 -7.70 3.85
CA GLU A 99 7.64 -7.84 4.61
C GLU A 99 6.40 -7.32 3.88
N TYR A 100 6.53 -6.45 2.88
CA TYR A 100 5.40 -5.64 2.39
C TYR A 100 5.09 -5.74 0.90
N TYR A 101 6.09 -5.98 0.04
CA TYR A 101 5.84 -5.97 -1.41
C TYR A 101 5.11 -7.21 -1.94
N LYS A 102 5.26 -8.36 -1.27
CA LYS A 102 4.67 -9.63 -1.69
C LYS A 102 3.61 -10.08 -0.70
N GLY A 103 2.47 -10.54 -1.21
CA GLY A 103 1.47 -11.28 -0.45
C GLY A 103 2.03 -12.63 0.01
N ALA A 104 1.29 -13.32 0.88
CA ALA A 104 1.69 -14.64 1.39
C ALA A 104 1.81 -15.71 0.28
N ASP A 105 1.12 -15.51 -0.83
CA ASP A 105 1.17 -16.32 -2.06
C ASP A 105 2.25 -15.86 -3.05
N GLY A 106 3.04 -14.84 -2.71
CA GLY A 106 4.04 -14.23 -3.59
C GLY A 106 3.48 -13.27 -4.64
N ALA A 107 2.15 -13.06 -4.68
CA ALA A 107 1.52 -12.12 -5.58
C ALA A 107 1.83 -10.67 -5.15
N ILE A 108 1.86 -9.76 -6.12
CA ILE A 108 2.05 -8.33 -5.88
C ILE A 108 0.77 -7.59 -6.28
N GLY A 109 0.26 -6.77 -5.38
CA GLY A 109 -0.84 -5.84 -5.67
C GLY A 109 -2.26 -6.42 -5.60
N THR A 110 -2.43 -7.74 -5.41
CA THR A 110 -3.75 -8.37 -5.24
C THR A 110 -4.47 -7.85 -4.00
N GLN A 111 -5.78 -7.66 -4.12
CA GLN A 111 -6.61 -7.11 -3.06
C GLN A 111 -7.73 -8.09 -2.68
N SER A 112 -8.16 -8.04 -1.42
CA SER A 112 -9.18 -8.94 -0.90
C SER A 112 -10.45 -8.20 -0.51
N ALA A 113 -11.58 -8.74 -0.95
CA ALA A 113 -12.89 -8.20 -0.60
C ALA A 113 -13.13 -8.27 0.91
N ALA A 114 -12.63 -9.30 1.58
CA ALA A 114 -12.73 -9.43 3.04
C ALA A 114 -12.01 -8.30 3.79
N ARG A 115 -10.79 -7.93 3.38
CA ARG A 115 -10.03 -6.83 4.02
C ARG A 115 -10.71 -5.49 3.79
N TRP A 116 -11.14 -5.22 2.56
CA TRP A 116 -11.90 -4.01 2.23
C TRP A 116 -13.21 -3.93 3.00
N GLN A 117 -13.94 -5.04 3.13
CA GLN A 117 -15.19 -5.07 3.87
C GLN A 117 -14.96 -4.85 5.37
N ALA A 118 -13.93 -5.46 5.96
CA ALA A 118 -13.61 -5.24 7.37
C ALA A 118 -13.33 -3.76 7.68
N PHE A 119 -12.67 -3.04 6.77
CA PHE A 119 -12.44 -1.61 6.92
C PHE A 119 -13.74 -0.78 6.76
N ALA A 120 -14.54 -1.06 5.73
CA ALA A 120 -15.84 -0.41 5.54
C ALA A 120 -16.81 -0.64 6.72
N ASP A 121 -16.83 -1.85 7.28
CA ASP A 121 -17.60 -2.22 8.46
C ASP A 121 -17.16 -1.41 9.68
N PHE A 122 -15.84 -1.26 9.88
CA PHE A 122 -15.28 -0.47 10.97
C PHE A 122 -15.70 1.00 10.87
N GLU A 123 -15.53 1.63 9.70
CA GLU A 123 -15.91 3.03 9.49
C GLU A 123 -17.41 3.25 9.64
N TYR A 124 -18.22 2.31 9.14
CA TYR A 124 -19.67 2.35 9.30
C TYR A 124 -20.08 2.27 10.78
N LYS A 125 -19.55 1.31 11.53
CA LYS A 125 -19.83 1.16 12.99
C LYS A 125 -19.38 2.36 13.79
N ALA A 126 -18.27 2.99 13.39
CA ALA A 126 -17.79 4.23 13.98
C ALA A 126 -18.63 5.47 13.60
N GLY A 127 -19.58 5.34 12.66
CA GLY A 127 -20.44 6.43 12.20
C GLY A 127 -19.71 7.47 11.35
N LEU A 128 -18.61 7.09 10.69
CA LEU A 128 -17.74 7.96 9.91
C LEU A 128 -18.21 8.14 8.45
N LEU A 129 -19.11 7.28 7.98
CA LEU A 129 -19.53 7.24 6.59
C LEU A 129 -20.81 8.05 6.34
N VAL A 130 -20.77 8.89 5.31
CA VAL A 130 -21.89 9.69 4.81
C VAL A 130 -22.06 9.54 3.30
N ASP A 131 -23.26 9.81 2.80
CA ASP A 131 -23.53 9.92 1.37
C ASP A 131 -23.04 11.26 0.80
N ALA A 132 -23.22 11.46 -0.51
CA ALA A 132 -22.80 12.67 -1.21
C ALA A 132 -23.46 13.96 -0.69
N ASN A 133 -24.56 13.86 0.08
CA ASN A 133 -25.26 14.99 0.69
C ASN A 133 -24.90 15.16 2.18
N GLY A 134 -23.92 14.39 2.70
CA GLY A 134 -23.51 14.44 4.10
C GLY A 134 -24.44 13.67 5.05
N LYS A 135 -25.39 12.89 4.55
CA LYS A 135 -26.27 12.08 5.40
C LYS A 135 -25.60 10.76 5.77
N LYS A 136 -25.66 10.39 7.06
CA LYS A 136 -25.14 9.09 7.54
C LYS A 136 -25.72 7.93 6.74
N LEU A 137 -24.86 6.97 6.40
CA LEU A 137 -25.29 5.76 5.72
C LEU A 137 -26.22 4.91 6.61
N THR A 138 -27.22 4.28 5.99
CA THR A 138 -28.16 3.38 6.67
C THR A 138 -27.75 1.91 6.60
N ALA A 139 -26.76 1.58 5.78
CA ALA A 139 -26.16 0.26 5.65
C ALA A 139 -24.68 0.40 5.29
N THR A 140 -23.89 -0.61 5.63
CA THR A 140 -22.48 -0.66 5.24
C THR A 140 -22.35 -0.78 3.72
N PRO A 141 -21.41 -0.06 3.08
CA PRO A 141 -21.22 -0.19 1.64
C PRO A 141 -20.63 -1.55 1.28
N LYS A 142 -20.94 -2.00 0.06
CA LYS A 142 -20.39 -3.24 -0.51
C LYS A 142 -18.96 -2.99 -0.98
N ALA A 143 -17.98 -3.30 -0.14
CA ALA A 143 -16.60 -2.91 -0.40
C ALA A 143 -15.95 -3.65 -1.60
N SER A 144 -16.57 -4.72 -2.09
CA SER A 144 -16.13 -5.40 -3.32
C SER A 144 -16.25 -4.53 -4.58
N THR A 145 -16.90 -3.35 -4.50
CA THR A 145 -16.96 -2.40 -5.62
C THR A 145 -15.87 -1.34 -5.56
N PHE A 146 -15.01 -1.35 -4.52
CA PHE A 146 -13.98 -0.32 -4.32
C PHE A 146 -12.67 -0.64 -5.03
N PHE A 147 -12.47 -1.89 -5.44
CA PHE A 147 -11.23 -2.35 -6.05
C PHE A 147 -11.53 -3.36 -7.17
N THR A 148 -10.51 -3.62 -7.98
CA THR A 148 -10.52 -4.68 -8.97
C THR A 148 -9.11 -5.17 -9.22
N ASP A 149 -8.96 -6.48 -9.33
CA ASP A 149 -7.69 -7.14 -9.69
C ASP A 149 -7.65 -7.49 -11.19
N ALA A 150 -8.70 -7.17 -11.95
CA ALA A 150 -8.87 -7.59 -13.35
C ALA A 150 -7.83 -7.01 -14.34
N TYR A 151 -7.02 -6.05 -13.89
CA TYR A 151 -5.96 -5.41 -14.68
C TYR A 151 -4.55 -5.82 -14.24
N LEU A 152 -4.42 -6.62 -13.18
CA LEU A 152 -3.14 -7.17 -12.76
C LEU A 152 -2.64 -8.20 -13.79
N PRO A 153 -1.32 -8.38 -13.93
CA PRO A 153 -0.78 -9.48 -14.71
C PRO A 153 -1.12 -10.82 -14.03
N ASP A 154 -1.16 -11.89 -14.83
CA ASP A 154 -1.32 -13.25 -14.29
C ASP A 154 -0.20 -13.57 -13.31
N ALA A 155 -0.54 -14.25 -12.21
CA ALA A 155 0.43 -14.73 -11.24
C ALA A 155 1.42 -15.68 -11.94
N LYS A 156 2.71 -15.45 -11.71
CA LYS A 156 3.80 -16.31 -12.21
C LYS A 156 4.26 -17.28 -11.14
#